data_AF-A0A5Q4DWH9-F1
#
_entry.id   AF-A0A5Q4DWH9-F1
#
_cell.length_a   1.000
_cell.length_b   1.000
_cell.length_c   1.000
_cell.angle_alpha   90.00
_cell.angle_beta   90.00
_cell.angle_gamma   90.00
#
_symmetry.space_group_name_H-M   'P 1'
#
loop_
_entity.id
_entity.type
_entity.pdbx_description
1 polymer ?
#
loop_
_entity_poly.entity_id
_entity_poly.type
_entity_poly.pdbx_seq_one_letter_code
_entity_poly.pdbx_strand_id
1 'polypeptide(L)'
;MPCTSSSCRPQKSAICLKLSVVLSTSQTAVALGINGFDMTSTPVIRARAMRMLHRAPEDRLQGGPAFPRFLECWPYSVCSRRGKDEMRKIMLAALVLVALTAWLWLQPREDVSARDGYLVLALSWTPSWCAAEGTARGDQRCDAGSGAGWLVHGLWPQHKGGGWPEFCDTEHPAPARPALQGMVDIMGSAGLARHQWAKHGSCTGLDAEGYFAQTRTAFNGLTFPQTIRAQAQPQNLAPDTLLAEFRRANPQFGPESVTLTCRSGMAQELRLCLTHDLTPQPCDARLQARGCAANSVTLPALP
;
A
#
# COMPACT_ATOMS: atom_id res chain seq x y z
N MET A 1 62.00 45.48 26.60
CA MET A 1 61.35 45.97 25.36
C MET A 1 61.26 44.81 24.38
N PRO A 2 60.13 44.67 23.65
CA PRO A 2 59.70 43.46 22.92
C PRO A 2 60.47 43.29 21.59
N CYS A 3 60.49 42.15 20.88
CA CYS A 3 59.40 41.53 20.10
C CYS A 3 59.82 40.10 19.67
N THR A 4 59.06 39.06 20.01
CA THR A 4 58.19 38.23 19.13
C THR A 4 58.78 37.72 17.80
N SER A 5 58.82 36.39 17.60
CA SER A 5 57.94 35.70 16.64
C SER A 5 57.97 34.16 16.73
N SER A 6 56.76 33.63 16.64
CA SER A 6 56.24 32.29 16.28
C SER A 6 56.99 31.55 15.15
N SER A 7 56.85 30.26 14.86
CA SER A 7 56.21 29.06 15.44
C SER A 7 56.52 27.93 14.44
N CYS A 8 56.82 26.72 14.91
CA CYS A 8 56.37 25.42 14.36
C CYS A 8 57.30 24.28 14.82
N ARG A 9 56.76 23.32 15.58
CA ARG A 9 57.27 21.95 15.64
C ARG A 9 56.10 20.97 15.47
N PRO A 10 56.32 19.83 14.82
CA PRO A 10 55.29 18.83 14.54
C PRO A 10 55.13 17.87 15.73
N GLN A 11 53.93 17.34 15.93
CA GLN A 11 53.76 16.14 16.76
C GLN A 11 53.01 15.06 15.98
N LYS A 12 53.74 13.97 15.74
CA LYS A 12 53.22 12.65 15.42
C LYS A 12 52.45 12.12 16.64
N SER A 13 51.31 11.48 16.43
CA SER A 13 51.04 10.23 17.15
C SER A 13 49.98 9.41 16.43
N ALA A 14 50.33 8.15 16.16
CA ALA A 14 49.42 7.09 15.78
C ALA A 14 48.83 6.47 17.06
N ILE A 15 47.54 6.12 17.05
CA ILE A 15 46.98 5.19 18.02
C ILE A 15 46.19 4.13 17.25
N CYS A 16 46.68 2.90 17.31
CA CYS A 16 46.02 1.69 16.84
C CYS A 16 44.89 1.27 17.80
N LEU A 17 43.76 0.93 17.18
CA LEU A 17 42.78 -0.12 17.49
C LEU A 17 42.77 -0.80 18.88
N LYS A 18 41.56 -0.90 19.44
CA LYS A 18 41.03 -2.16 19.99
C LYS A 18 39.59 -2.36 19.52
N LEU A 19 39.39 -3.38 18.66
CA LEU A 19 38.10 -4.04 18.46
C LEU A 19 37.85 -4.98 19.64
N SER A 20 36.62 -5.08 20.09
CA SER A 20 36.11 -6.27 20.78
C SER A 20 34.71 -6.54 20.27
N VAL A 21 34.58 -7.69 19.61
CA VAL A 21 33.33 -8.30 19.14
C VAL A 21 32.74 -9.11 20.29
N VAL A 22 31.44 -8.97 20.53
CA VAL A 22 30.60 -10.07 21.02
C VAL A 22 29.30 -10.06 20.21
N LEU A 23 29.13 -11.13 19.44
CA LEU A 23 27.87 -11.58 18.82
C LEU A 23 26.94 -12.14 19.90
N SER A 24 25.62 -11.94 19.79
CA SER A 24 24.66 -13.06 19.92
C SER A 24 23.22 -12.66 19.55
N THR A 25 22.73 -13.30 18.47
CA THR A 25 21.40 -13.90 18.25
C THR A 25 20.14 -13.03 18.41
N SER A 26 19.14 -13.01 17.52
CA SER A 26 18.82 -13.88 16.37
C SER A 26 17.55 -13.37 15.66
N GLN A 27 17.65 -13.27 14.32
CA GLN A 27 16.68 -13.66 13.28
C GLN A 27 15.21 -13.21 13.32
N THR A 28 14.75 -12.57 12.24
CA THR A 28 13.95 -13.30 11.23
C THR A 28 14.10 -12.66 9.85
N ALA A 29 14.62 -13.46 8.91
CA ALA A 29 14.49 -13.24 7.48
C ALA A 29 13.21 -13.95 7.01
N VAL A 30 12.46 -13.33 6.12
CA VAL A 30 11.43 -14.04 5.34
C VAL A 30 11.98 -14.24 3.93
N ALA A 31 12.17 -15.51 3.61
CA ALA A 31 12.40 -16.03 2.28
C ALA A 31 11.11 -16.00 1.46
N LEU A 32 11.22 -15.73 0.16
CA LEU A 32 10.23 -16.09 -0.85
C LEU A 32 10.95 -16.65 -2.07
N GLY A 33 10.97 -17.97 -2.15
CA GLY A 33 10.92 -18.77 -3.37
C GLY A 33 9.80 -19.79 -3.15
N ILE A 34 9.18 -20.45 -4.13
CA ILE A 34 9.41 -20.65 -5.58
C ILE A 34 8.05 -21.15 -6.13
N ASN A 35 7.80 -20.96 -7.44
CA ASN A 35 7.32 -21.97 -8.43
C ASN A 35 6.59 -21.23 -9.55
N GLY A 36 6.87 -21.39 -10.84
CA GLY A 36 7.81 -22.22 -11.59
C GLY A 36 7.38 -22.06 -13.07
N PHE A 37 8.29 -21.98 -14.02
CA PHE A 37 7.95 -22.26 -15.43
C PHE A 37 9.20 -22.65 -16.23
N ASP A 38 8.92 -23.51 -17.19
CA ASP A 38 9.75 -24.59 -17.72
C ASP A 38 10.84 -24.15 -18.72
N MET A 39 11.85 -24.99 -18.86
CA MET A 39 12.88 -24.90 -19.89
C MET A 39 12.31 -25.18 -21.28
N THR A 40 12.75 -24.45 -22.31
CA THR A 40 13.35 -25.02 -23.54
C THR A 40 13.72 -23.93 -24.55
N SER A 41 14.70 -24.25 -25.41
CA SER A 41 15.19 -23.53 -26.59
C SER A 41 16.45 -22.63 -26.46
N THR A 42 17.61 -23.28 -26.50
CA THR A 42 18.87 -22.73 -27.07
C THR A 42 18.76 -22.56 -28.59
N PRO A 43 19.54 -21.64 -29.19
CA PRO A 43 20.56 -22.14 -30.10
C PRO A 43 21.94 -21.46 -29.99
N VAL A 44 22.91 -22.27 -30.42
CA VAL A 44 24.36 -22.12 -30.45
C VAL A 44 24.81 -21.22 -31.61
N ILE A 45 25.78 -20.30 -31.39
CA ILE A 45 26.65 -19.81 -32.49
C ILE A 45 28.12 -19.80 -32.04
N ARG A 46 28.93 -20.45 -32.90
CA ARG A 46 30.35 -20.79 -32.80
C ARG A 46 31.29 -19.58 -32.73
N ALA A 47 32.28 -19.64 -31.85
CA ALA A 47 33.52 -18.87 -31.99
C ALA A 47 34.51 -19.65 -32.89
N ARG A 48 35.08 -18.98 -33.90
CA ARG A 48 36.13 -19.53 -34.76
C ARG A 48 37.43 -18.75 -34.53
N ALA A 49 38.46 -19.48 -34.14
CA ALA A 49 39.81 -18.98 -33.94
C ALA A 49 40.51 -18.68 -35.29
N MET A 50 41.40 -17.69 -35.29
CA MET A 50 42.57 -17.69 -36.14
C MET A 50 43.78 -17.12 -35.38
N ARG A 51 44.92 -17.73 -35.69
CA ARG A 51 46.16 -17.80 -34.91
C ARG A 51 47.30 -17.31 -35.79
N MET A 52 48.40 -16.93 -35.13
CA MET A 52 49.79 -16.85 -35.61
C MET A 52 50.15 -15.55 -36.38
N LEU A 53 51.37 -15.00 -36.34
CA LEU A 53 52.73 -15.58 -36.22
C LEU A 53 53.74 -14.58 -35.59
N HIS A 54 54.73 -15.13 -34.87
CA HIS A 54 56.21 -14.87 -34.87
C HIS A 54 56.78 -13.44 -35.03
N ARG A 55 57.94 -13.01 -34.48
CA ARG A 55 59.08 -13.58 -33.72
C ARG A 55 60.02 -12.38 -33.40
N ALA A 56 60.82 -12.49 -32.33
CA ALA A 56 61.82 -11.52 -31.84
C ALA A 56 63.00 -11.27 -32.82
N PRO A 57 63.93 -10.33 -32.52
CA PRO A 57 65.12 -10.70 -31.71
C PRO A 57 65.71 -9.61 -30.78
N GLU A 58 66.64 -10.06 -29.91
CA GLU A 58 67.48 -9.34 -28.94
C GLU A 58 68.77 -8.72 -29.57
N ASP A 59 69.32 -7.68 -28.91
CA ASP A 59 70.76 -7.35 -28.71
C ASP A 59 70.84 -5.91 -28.11
N ARG A 60 71.90 -5.37 -27.48
CA ARG A 60 72.98 -5.81 -26.58
C ARG A 60 73.68 -4.49 -26.16
N LEU A 61 73.92 -4.32 -24.85
CA LEU A 61 74.97 -3.57 -24.11
C LEU A 61 75.39 -2.10 -24.45
N GLN A 62 75.79 -1.42 -23.36
CA GLN A 62 76.79 -0.34 -23.17
C GLN A 62 76.35 1.14 -23.10
N GLY A 63 76.75 1.80 -22.00
CA GLY A 63 77.03 3.24 -21.95
C GLY A 63 76.46 3.99 -20.74
N GLY A 64 77.25 4.18 -19.66
CA GLY A 64 77.19 5.44 -18.89
C GLY A 64 77.87 6.56 -19.70
N PRO A 65 77.71 7.87 -19.40
CA PRO A 65 77.99 8.41 -18.06
C PRO A 65 77.13 9.64 -17.62
N ALA A 66 77.47 10.12 -16.42
CA ALA A 66 77.42 11.52 -15.95
C ALA A 66 76.07 12.16 -15.56
N PHE A 67 76.01 12.51 -14.27
CA PHE A 67 75.09 13.48 -13.67
C PHE A 67 75.19 14.86 -14.35
N PRO A 68 74.06 15.59 -14.39
CA PRO A 68 74.06 16.94 -13.85
C PRO A 68 72.98 17.13 -12.79
N ARG A 69 73.39 17.81 -11.71
CA ARG A 69 72.50 18.49 -10.77
C ARG A 69 71.56 19.41 -11.55
N PHE A 70 70.27 19.14 -11.50
CA PHE A 70 69.25 20.19 -11.62
C PHE A 70 68.24 20.03 -10.48
N LEU A 71 68.26 21.04 -9.61
CA LEU A 71 67.18 21.40 -8.71
C LEU A 71 65.98 21.80 -9.57
N GLU A 72 64.99 20.93 -9.70
CA GLU A 72 63.66 21.35 -10.11
C GLU A 72 62.66 20.93 -9.05
N CYS A 73 62.30 21.91 -8.23
CA CYS A 73 61.08 21.90 -7.45
C CYS A 73 59.91 21.74 -8.42
N TRP A 74 59.24 20.58 -8.41
CA TRP A 74 57.92 20.47 -9.01
C TRP A 74 56.94 21.36 -8.21
N PRO A 75 56.28 22.35 -8.84
CA PRO A 75 55.30 23.16 -8.14
C PRO A 75 54.07 22.29 -7.85
N TYR A 76 53.79 22.09 -6.56
CA TYR A 76 52.47 21.72 -6.09
C TYR A 76 51.50 22.86 -6.38
N SER A 77 50.88 22.88 -7.57
CA SER A 77 49.70 23.73 -7.79
C SER A 77 49.01 23.46 -9.14
N VAL A 78 48.22 22.38 -9.19
CA VAL A 78 46.91 22.46 -9.84
C VAL A 78 45.89 21.79 -8.93
N CYS A 79 45.46 22.50 -7.88
CA CYS A 79 44.22 22.16 -7.19
C CYS A 79 43.08 22.49 -8.18
N SER A 80 42.75 21.51 -9.02
CA SER A 80 41.81 21.59 -10.13
C SER A 80 40.50 22.27 -9.72
N ARG A 81 40.23 23.46 -10.27
CA ARG A 81 38.90 24.11 -10.15
C ARG A 81 37.78 23.18 -10.64
N ARG A 82 38.07 22.34 -11.63
CA ARG A 82 37.16 21.31 -12.16
C ARG A 82 36.76 20.28 -11.09
N GLY A 83 37.63 19.94 -10.14
CA GLY A 83 37.28 19.05 -9.03
C GLY A 83 36.37 19.69 -7.97
N LYS A 84 36.50 21.00 -7.75
CA LYS A 84 35.66 21.74 -6.79
C LYS A 84 34.23 21.94 -7.31
N ASP A 85 34.09 22.19 -8.60
CA ASP A 85 32.76 22.36 -9.22
C ASP A 85 31.99 21.04 -9.26
N GLU A 86 32.65 19.92 -9.58
CA GLU A 86 32.02 18.60 -9.53
C GLU A 86 31.69 18.16 -8.10
N MET A 87 32.58 18.42 -7.13
CA MET A 87 32.29 18.17 -5.70
C MET A 87 31.09 18.99 -5.21
N ARG A 88 30.94 20.24 -5.67
CA ARG A 88 29.81 21.11 -5.31
C ARG A 88 28.50 20.60 -5.92
N LYS A 89 28.52 20.11 -7.16
CA LYS A 89 27.35 19.47 -7.79
C LYS A 89 26.92 18.21 -7.05
N ILE A 90 27.87 17.36 -6.67
CA ILE A 90 27.60 16.12 -5.91
C ILE A 90 27.01 16.45 -4.53
N MET A 91 27.59 17.42 -3.81
CA MET A 91 27.06 17.88 -2.52
C MET A 91 25.65 18.46 -2.64
N LEU A 92 25.37 19.26 -3.66
CA LEU A 92 24.04 19.81 -3.91
C LEU A 92 23.02 18.72 -4.26
N ALA A 93 23.40 17.75 -5.10
CA ALA A 93 22.54 16.62 -5.44
C ALA A 93 22.22 15.76 -4.20
N ALA A 94 23.20 15.53 -3.34
CA ALA A 94 23.00 14.81 -2.08
C ALA A 94 22.06 15.58 -1.12
N LEU A 95 22.22 16.90 -1.00
CA LEU A 95 21.33 17.73 -0.19
C LEU A 95 19.89 17.76 -0.72
N VAL A 96 19.71 17.83 -2.03
CA VAL A 96 18.39 17.74 -2.66
C VAL A 96 17.77 16.37 -2.40
N LEU A 97 18.54 15.28 -2.51
CA LEU A 97 18.06 13.93 -2.22
C LEU A 97 17.66 13.79 -0.74
N VAL A 98 18.47 14.29 0.19
CA VAL A 98 18.15 14.30 1.63
C VAL A 98 16.89 15.11 1.89
N ALA A 99 16.76 16.31 1.30
CA ALA A 99 15.57 17.14 1.45
C ALA A 99 14.31 16.46 0.89
N LEU A 100 14.39 15.80 -0.26
CA LEU A 100 13.28 15.03 -0.84
C LEU A 100 12.89 13.85 0.05
N THR A 101 13.86 13.10 0.57
CA THR A 101 13.57 12.01 1.51
C THR A 101 12.96 12.52 2.81
N ALA A 102 13.49 13.60 3.39
CA ALA A 102 12.91 14.22 4.58
C ALA A 102 11.47 14.70 4.33
N TRP A 103 11.20 15.29 3.16
CA TRP A 103 9.85 15.70 2.75
C TRP A 103 8.86 14.53 2.70
N LEU A 104 9.30 13.33 2.25
CA LEU A 104 8.49 12.11 2.29
C LEU A 104 8.17 11.66 3.73
N TRP A 105 9.07 11.88 4.70
CA TRP A 105 8.84 11.54 6.11
C TRP A 105 8.06 12.61 6.89
N LEU A 106 8.08 13.86 6.42
CA LEU A 106 7.43 15.02 7.04
C LEU A 106 6.07 15.35 6.42
N GLN A 107 5.48 14.44 5.63
CA GLN A 107 4.11 14.64 5.16
C GLN A 107 3.21 14.84 6.39
N PRO A 108 2.37 15.91 6.41
CA PRO A 108 1.42 16.09 7.49
C PRO A 108 0.57 14.84 7.58
N ARG A 109 0.57 14.19 8.74
CA ARG A 109 -0.37 13.11 9.03
C ARG A 109 -1.76 13.70 8.88
N GLU A 110 -2.61 13.09 8.05
CA GLU A 110 -4.02 13.47 8.03
C GLU A 110 -4.54 13.40 9.46
N ASP A 111 -5.15 14.49 9.92
CA ASP A 111 -5.82 14.52 11.21
C ASP A 111 -7.08 13.67 11.12
N VAL A 112 -6.91 12.37 11.35
CA VAL A 112 -7.96 11.34 11.38
C VAL A 112 -9.02 11.58 12.45
N SER A 113 -8.82 12.57 13.33
CA SER A 113 -9.85 13.02 14.27
C SER A 113 -10.84 14.02 13.67
N ALA A 114 -10.62 14.48 12.42
CA ALA A 114 -11.53 15.36 11.71
C ALA A 114 -12.85 14.62 11.39
N ARG A 115 -13.83 14.75 12.30
CA ARG A 115 -15.21 14.28 12.20
C ARG A 115 -16.07 15.11 11.23
N ASP A 116 -15.46 15.88 10.34
CA ASP A 116 -16.17 16.78 9.43
C ASP A 116 -16.76 16.06 8.21
N GLY A 117 -16.42 14.77 8.06
CA GLY A 117 -16.88 13.86 7.02
C GLY A 117 -18.16 13.07 7.34
N TYR A 118 -18.29 11.91 6.68
CA TYR A 118 -19.41 10.99 6.84
C TYR A 118 -18.96 9.53 6.72
N LEU A 119 -19.86 8.58 6.97
CA LEU A 119 -19.61 7.16 6.87
C LEU A 119 -20.36 6.55 5.69
N VAL A 120 -19.74 5.59 5.02
CA VAL A 120 -20.39 4.71 4.04
C VAL A 120 -20.41 3.29 4.59
N LEU A 121 -21.60 2.76 4.87
CA LEU A 121 -21.78 1.32 5.09
C LEU A 121 -21.93 0.65 3.73
N ALA A 122 -20.95 -0.16 3.35
CA ALA A 122 -20.98 -0.95 2.12
C ALA A 122 -21.41 -2.39 2.43
N LEU A 123 -22.46 -2.83 1.76
CA LEU A 123 -23.04 -4.18 1.88
C LEU A 123 -22.88 -4.90 0.55
N SER A 124 -22.10 -5.97 0.51
CA SER A 124 -21.95 -6.79 -0.68
C SER A 124 -23.06 -7.83 -0.79
N TRP A 125 -23.58 -8.04 -2.00
CA TRP A 125 -24.37 -9.22 -2.32
C TRP A 125 -23.42 -10.40 -2.54
N THR A 126 -23.35 -11.30 -1.56
CA THR A 126 -22.38 -12.41 -1.55
C THR A 126 -22.47 -13.30 -2.80
N PRO A 127 -23.65 -13.67 -3.33
CA PRO A 127 -23.72 -14.46 -4.56
C PRO A 127 -23.03 -13.81 -5.78
N SER A 128 -23.16 -12.50 -5.92
CA SER A 128 -22.47 -11.76 -6.99
C SER A 128 -20.95 -11.76 -6.79
N TRP A 129 -20.50 -11.66 -5.55
CA TRP A 129 -19.08 -11.77 -5.21
C TRP A 129 -18.54 -13.18 -5.45
N CYS A 130 -19.31 -14.22 -5.08
CA CYS A 130 -18.98 -15.61 -5.34
C CYS A 130 -18.79 -15.89 -6.83
N ALA A 131 -19.75 -15.44 -7.65
CA ALA A 131 -19.68 -15.55 -9.10
C ALA A 131 -18.48 -14.80 -9.71
N ALA A 132 -18.11 -13.65 -9.14
CA ALA A 132 -17.01 -12.83 -9.65
C ALA A 132 -15.62 -13.33 -9.22
N GLU A 133 -15.49 -13.87 -8.00
CA GLU A 133 -14.18 -14.16 -7.39
C GLU A 133 -14.23 -15.21 -6.27
N GLY A 134 -15.24 -15.18 -5.40
CA GLY A 134 -15.27 -15.96 -4.17
C GLY A 134 -15.22 -17.48 -4.38
N THR A 135 -15.93 -18.02 -5.38
CA THR A 135 -15.91 -19.45 -5.70
C THR A 135 -14.52 -19.90 -6.16
N ALA A 136 -13.85 -19.10 -6.99
CA ALA A 136 -12.49 -19.40 -7.46
C ALA A 136 -11.46 -19.38 -6.31
N ARG A 137 -11.77 -18.66 -5.22
CA ARG A 137 -10.95 -18.62 -3.99
C ARG A 137 -11.27 -19.72 -2.99
N GLY A 138 -12.30 -20.54 -3.22
CA GLY A 138 -12.74 -21.56 -2.27
C GLY A 138 -13.26 -20.97 -0.95
N ASP A 139 -13.92 -19.81 -1.00
CA ASP A 139 -14.51 -19.19 0.19
C ASP A 139 -15.78 -19.93 0.61
N GLN A 140 -15.85 -20.31 1.89
CA GLN A 140 -16.95 -21.12 2.45
C GLN A 140 -18.33 -20.45 2.33
N ARG A 141 -18.39 -19.12 2.17
CA ARG A 141 -19.64 -18.39 1.93
C ARG A 141 -20.23 -18.62 0.56
N CYS A 142 -19.47 -19.23 -0.34
CA CYS A 142 -19.90 -19.62 -1.66
C CYS A 142 -20.32 -21.09 -1.72
N ASP A 143 -20.19 -21.83 -0.61
CA ASP A 143 -20.61 -23.22 -0.53
C ASP A 143 -22.13 -23.32 -0.51
N ALA A 144 -22.63 -24.40 -1.12
CA ALA A 144 -24.06 -24.65 -1.24
C ALA A 144 -24.72 -24.75 0.14
N GLY A 145 -25.81 -24.01 0.35
CA GLY A 145 -26.55 -23.97 1.61
C GLY A 145 -25.95 -23.06 2.68
N SER A 146 -24.89 -22.30 2.39
CA SER A 146 -24.37 -21.27 3.31
C SER A 146 -25.39 -20.16 3.56
N GLY A 147 -26.29 -19.91 2.60
CA GLY A 147 -27.35 -18.90 2.72
C GLY A 147 -26.81 -17.46 2.83
N ALA A 148 -25.55 -17.22 2.47
CA ALA A 148 -24.91 -15.92 2.59
C ALA A 148 -25.48 -14.93 1.57
N GLY A 149 -26.21 -13.92 2.05
CA GLY A 149 -26.84 -12.87 1.24
C GLY A 149 -26.09 -11.55 1.31
N TRP A 150 -26.77 -10.50 1.77
CA TRP A 150 -26.14 -9.20 2.07
C TRP A 150 -25.22 -9.33 3.29
N LEU A 151 -23.92 -9.09 3.08
CA LEU A 151 -22.91 -9.03 4.14
C LEU A 151 -22.21 -7.68 4.10
N VAL A 152 -21.74 -7.23 5.26
CA VAL A 152 -20.93 -6.04 5.40
C VAL A 152 -19.59 -6.24 4.71
N HIS A 153 -19.34 -5.45 3.67
CA HIS A 153 -18.00 -5.29 3.13
C HIS A 153 -17.17 -4.45 4.10
N GLY A 154 -17.69 -3.30 4.54
CA GLY A 154 -17.04 -2.45 5.54
C GLY A 154 -17.81 -1.17 5.84
N LEU A 155 -17.34 -0.45 6.85
CA LEU A 155 -17.78 0.90 7.21
C LEU A 155 -16.63 1.86 6.93
N TRP A 156 -16.83 2.79 6.00
CA TRP A 156 -15.76 3.60 5.43
C TRP A 156 -15.93 5.08 5.77
N PRO A 157 -14.98 5.72 6.46
CA PRO A 157 -14.99 7.16 6.61
C PRO A 157 -14.73 7.85 5.26
N GLN A 158 -15.44 8.93 5.01
CA GLN A 158 -15.37 9.75 3.80
C GLN A 158 -15.10 11.20 4.18
N HIS A 159 -14.30 11.92 3.40
CA HIS A 159 -14.18 13.37 3.60
C HIS A 159 -15.41 14.10 3.05
N LYS A 160 -15.75 15.24 3.64
CA LYS A 160 -16.83 16.11 3.15
C LYS A 160 -16.61 16.61 1.72
N GLY A 161 -15.35 16.87 1.36
CA GLY A 161 -14.95 17.31 0.00
C GLY A 161 -14.85 16.17 -1.03
N GLY A 162 -15.18 14.94 -0.64
CA GLY A 162 -15.01 13.74 -1.44
C GLY A 162 -13.63 13.08 -1.27
N GLY A 163 -13.54 11.81 -1.66
CA GLY A 163 -12.40 10.96 -1.31
C GLY A 163 -12.54 10.36 0.08
N TRP A 164 -11.54 9.60 0.51
CA TRP A 164 -11.53 8.92 1.80
C TRP A 164 -10.08 8.76 2.30
N PRO A 165 -9.88 8.77 3.63
CA PRO A 165 -8.61 8.38 4.21
C PRO A 165 -8.46 6.86 4.16
N GLU A 166 -7.23 6.37 4.01
CA GLU A 166 -6.93 4.94 4.05
C GLU A 166 -5.60 4.62 4.71
N PHE A 167 -5.53 3.46 5.40
CA PHE A 167 -4.34 2.96 6.08
C PHE A 167 -3.69 3.97 7.02
N CYS A 168 -4.51 4.64 7.83
CA CYS A 168 -4.06 5.71 8.69
C CYS A 168 -3.21 5.21 9.87
N ASP A 169 -2.24 6.03 10.27
CA ASP A 169 -1.52 5.88 11.53
C ASP A 169 -2.51 5.96 12.69
N THR A 170 -2.47 4.99 13.60
CA THR A 170 -3.31 4.95 14.80
C THR A 170 -2.49 4.51 16.01
N GLU A 171 -2.82 5.04 17.18
CA GLU A 171 -2.25 4.58 18.45
C GLU A 171 -2.87 3.25 18.93
N HIS A 172 -4.01 2.87 18.34
CA HIS A 172 -4.74 1.66 18.71
C HIS A 172 -4.06 0.41 18.16
N PRO A 173 -3.96 -0.67 18.96
CA PRO A 173 -3.38 -1.92 18.49
C PRO A 173 -4.27 -2.58 17.43
N ALA A 174 -3.66 -3.47 16.64
CA ALA A 174 -4.40 -4.32 15.72
C ALA A 174 -5.46 -5.17 16.45
N PRO A 175 -6.61 -5.45 15.81
CA PRO A 175 -7.70 -6.20 16.41
C PRO A 175 -7.26 -7.59 16.86
N ALA A 176 -7.63 -7.95 18.09
CA ALA A 176 -7.42 -9.28 18.63
C ALA A 176 -8.25 -10.33 17.84
N ARG A 177 -7.79 -11.59 17.83
CA ARG A 177 -8.48 -12.69 17.14
C ARG A 177 -9.98 -12.81 17.51
N PRO A 178 -10.40 -12.71 18.78
CA PRO A 178 -11.81 -12.79 19.14
C PRO A 178 -12.66 -11.69 18.49
N ALA A 179 -12.18 -10.44 18.45
CA ALA A 179 -12.88 -9.34 17.80
C ALA A 179 -13.06 -9.59 16.29
N LEU A 180 -12.04 -10.14 15.62
CA LEU A 180 -12.12 -10.52 14.21
C LEU A 180 -13.11 -11.67 13.96
N GLN A 181 -13.10 -12.70 14.82
CA GLN A 181 -14.03 -13.82 14.72
C GLN A 181 -15.47 -13.39 14.98
N GLY A 182 -15.65 -12.46 15.93
CA GLY A 182 -16.94 -11.86 16.25
C GLY A 182 -17.54 -11.01 15.14
N MET A 183 -16.89 -10.86 13.98
CA MET A 183 -17.43 -10.17 12.80
C MET A 183 -17.69 -11.10 11.62
N VAL A 184 -17.37 -12.40 11.73
CA VAL A 184 -17.51 -13.37 10.64
C VAL A 184 -18.97 -13.57 10.21
N ASP A 185 -19.90 -13.49 11.14
CA ASP A 185 -21.34 -13.62 10.88
C ASP A 185 -21.89 -12.49 9.97
N ILE A 186 -21.34 -11.27 10.04
CA ILE A 186 -21.82 -10.13 9.24
C ILE A 186 -20.86 -9.70 8.14
N MET A 187 -19.56 -9.98 8.24
CA MET A 187 -18.56 -9.65 7.21
C MET A 187 -18.09 -10.87 6.42
N GLY A 188 -18.38 -12.06 6.94
CA GLY A 188 -18.12 -13.31 6.26
C GLY A 188 -16.73 -13.91 6.43
N SER A 189 -15.72 -13.12 6.80
CA SER A 189 -14.42 -13.69 7.19
C SER A 189 -13.64 -12.78 8.13
N ALA A 190 -12.83 -13.40 9.01
CA ALA A 190 -11.91 -12.68 9.89
C ALA A 190 -10.80 -11.95 9.11
N GLY A 191 -10.45 -12.47 7.92
CA GLY A 191 -9.51 -11.82 7.00
C GLY A 191 -10.04 -10.50 6.48
N LEU A 192 -11.32 -10.47 6.06
CA LEU A 192 -11.98 -9.24 5.64
C LEU A 192 -12.07 -8.24 6.80
N ALA A 193 -12.53 -8.67 7.98
CA ALA A 193 -12.63 -7.81 9.15
C ALA A 193 -11.28 -7.14 9.50
N ARG A 194 -10.17 -7.91 9.43
CA ARG A 194 -8.82 -7.38 9.66
C ARG A 194 -8.44 -6.33 8.62
N HIS A 195 -8.67 -6.62 7.34
CA HIS A 195 -8.35 -5.70 6.25
C HIS A 195 -9.14 -4.40 6.38
N GLN A 196 -10.43 -4.48 6.68
CA GLN A 196 -11.32 -3.33 6.79
C GLN A 196 -10.98 -2.45 7.98
N TRP A 197 -10.61 -3.04 9.13
CA TRP A 197 -10.06 -2.26 10.23
C TRP A 197 -8.76 -1.56 9.84
N ALA A 198 -7.79 -2.28 9.27
CA ALA A 198 -6.49 -1.69 8.93
C ALA A 198 -6.59 -0.59 7.87
N LYS A 199 -7.50 -0.74 6.91
CA LYS A 199 -7.67 0.21 5.81
C LYS A 199 -8.56 1.39 6.19
N HIS A 200 -9.66 1.15 6.88
CA HIS A 200 -10.72 2.15 7.10
C HIS A 200 -10.97 2.42 8.58
N GLY A 201 -10.96 1.39 9.42
CA GLY A 201 -11.16 1.52 10.87
C GLY A 201 -10.10 2.36 11.55
N SER A 202 -8.82 2.20 11.19
CA SER A 202 -7.70 2.99 11.74
C SER A 202 -7.84 4.49 11.49
N CYS A 203 -8.65 4.88 10.49
CA CYS A 203 -8.90 6.27 10.12
C CYS A 203 -10.08 6.91 10.87
N THR A 204 -10.72 6.19 11.81
CA THR A 204 -11.91 6.69 12.52
C THR A 204 -11.60 7.33 13.88
N GLY A 205 -10.37 7.15 14.38
CA GLY A 205 -9.98 7.48 15.76
C GLY A 205 -10.53 6.51 16.81
N LEU A 206 -11.36 5.53 16.42
CA LEU A 206 -11.84 4.47 17.29
C LEU A 206 -10.80 3.35 17.43
N ASP A 207 -10.81 2.67 18.57
CA ASP A 207 -10.17 1.37 18.67
C ASP A 207 -10.95 0.32 17.85
N ALA A 208 -10.37 -0.87 17.73
CA ALA A 208 -10.98 -1.94 16.94
C ALA A 208 -12.36 -2.36 17.45
N GLU A 209 -12.56 -2.41 18.76
CA GLU A 209 -13.84 -2.82 19.36
C GLU A 209 -14.93 -1.79 19.06
N GLY A 210 -14.63 -0.50 19.23
CA GLY A 210 -15.52 0.60 18.89
C GLY A 210 -15.88 0.63 17.41
N TYR A 211 -14.90 0.47 16.51
CA TYR A 211 -15.14 0.40 15.06
C TYR A 211 -16.07 -0.77 14.68
N PHE A 212 -15.80 -1.96 15.21
CA PHE A 212 -16.63 -3.14 14.92
C PHE A 212 -18.02 -3.05 15.56
N ALA A 213 -18.14 -2.50 16.77
CA ALA A 213 -19.42 -2.23 17.41
C ALA A 213 -20.27 -1.23 16.61
N GLN A 214 -19.67 -0.15 16.11
CA GLN A 214 -20.33 0.83 15.25
C GLN A 214 -20.78 0.19 13.93
N THR A 215 -19.91 -0.59 13.29
CA THR A 215 -20.21 -1.34 12.06
C THR A 215 -21.39 -2.30 12.25
N ARG A 216 -21.37 -3.08 13.33
CA ARG A 216 -22.45 -4.02 13.66
C ARG A 216 -23.76 -3.30 13.99
N THR A 217 -23.69 -2.19 14.71
CA THR A 217 -24.87 -1.38 15.03
C THR A 217 -25.52 -0.86 13.75
N ALA A 218 -24.73 -0.34 12.81
CA ALA A 218 -25.22 0.14 11.52
C ALA A 218 -25.89 -0.99 10.71
N PHE A 219 -25.30 -2.19 10.69
CA PHE A 219 -25.86 -3.34 9.98
C PHE A 219 -27.13 -3.90 10.63
N ASN A 220 -27.13 -4.08 11.96
CA ASN A 220 -28.26 -4.62 12.69
C ASN A 220 -29.49 -3.69 12.68
N GLY A 221 -29.30 -2.40 12.42
CA GLY A 221 -30.38 -1.44 12.22
C GLY A 221 -31.13 -1.57 10.90
N LEU A 222 -30.73 -2.51 10.02
CA LEU A 222 -31.30 -2.67 8.69
C LEU A 222 -32.27 -3.85 8.62
N THR A 223 -33.35 -3.66 7.86
CA THR A 223 -34.31 -4.70 7.51
C THR A 223 -34.20 -5.04 6.02
N PHE A 224 -34.01 -6.31 5.69
CA PHE A 224 -33.98 -6.78 4.30
C PHE A 224 -35.29 -7.51 3.97
N PRO A 225 -36.15 -6.96 3.09
CA PRO A 225 -37.38 -7.63 2.69
C PRO A 225 -37.06 -8.85 1.81
N GLN A 226 -37.97 -9.83 1.80
CA GLN A 226 -37.79 -11.07 1.03
C GLN A 226 -37.49 -10.82 -0.47
N THR A 227 -38.04 -9.75 -1.02
CA THR A 227 -37.88 -9.33 -2.42
C THR A 227 -36.44 -8.97 -2.80
N ILE A 228 -35.59 -8.62 -1.84
CA ILE A 228 -34.15 -8.33 -2.07
C ILE A 228 -33.23 -9.28 -1.29
N ARG A 229 -33.76 -10.38 -0.75
CA ARG A 229 -32.98 -11.48 -0.15
C ARG A 229 -32.85 -12.68 -1.10
N ALA A 230 -33.17 -12.50 -2.40
CA ALA A 230 -33.22 -13.49 -3.49
C ALA A 230 -32.93 -14.93 -3.07
N GLN A 231 -33.98 -15.74 -2.94
CA GLN A 231 -33.89 -17.07 -2.36
C GLN A 231 -33.46 -18.12 -3.40
N ALA A 232 -34.39 -18.95 -3.86
CA ALA A 232 -34.10 -20.16 -4.62
C ALA A 232 -33.78 -19.93 -6.10
N GLN A 233 -34.06 -18.74 -6.64
CA GLN A 233 -33.86 -18.43 -8.07
C GLN A 233 -33.29 -17.02 -8.24
N PRO A 234 -32.40 -16.81 -9.24
CA PRO A 234 -31.95 -15.47 -9.61
C PRO A 234 -33.13 -14.58 -9.99
N GLN A 235 -33.03 -13.30 -9.65
CA GLN A 235 -34.04 -12.30 -9.97
C GLN A 235 -33.44 -11.24 -10.87
N ASN A 236 -34.16 -10.83 -11.91
CA ASN A 236 -33.81 -9.67 -12.72
C ASN A 236 -34.75 -8.53 -12.38
N LEU A 237 -34.18 -7.38 -12.01
CA LEU A 237 -34.94 -6.21 -11.60
C LEU A 237 -34.19 -4.93 -11.94
N ALA A 238 -34.92 -3.83 -12.10
CA ALA A 238 -34.30 -2.51 -12.23
C ALA A 238 -33.60 -2.13 -10.90
N PRO A 239 -32.41 -1.50 -10.94
CA PRO A 239 -31.74 -0.96 -9.75
C PRO A 239 -32.66 -0.11 -8.87
N ASP A 240 -33.49 0.74 -9.48
CA ASP A 240 -34.44 1.60 -8.77
C ASP A 240 -35.50 0.81 -8.01
N THR A 241 -35.95 -0.32 -8.57
CA THR A 241 -36.86 -1.24 -7.87
C THR A 241 -36.18 -1.81 -6.63
N LEU A 242 -34.95 -2.31 -6.74
CA LEU A 242 -34.20 -2.84 -5.58
C LEU A 242 -34.03 -1.78 -4.49
N LEU A 243 -33.65 -0.56 -4.85
CA LEU A 243 -33.50 0.56 -3.92
C LEU A 243 -34.84 0.98 -3.30
N ALA A 244 -35.94 0.98 -4.06
CA ALA A 244 -37.27 1.28 -3.54
C ALA A 244 -37.74 0.22 -2.54
N GLU A 245 -37.52 -1.06 -2.83
CA GLU A 245 -37.81 -2.16 -1.91
C GLU A 245 -37.01 -2.04 -0.61
N PHE A 246 -35.71 -1.74 -0.70
CA PHE A 246 -34.86 -1.49 0.46
C PHE A 246 -35.39 -0.33 1.32
N ARG A 247 -35.68 0.83 0.71
CA ARG A 247 -36.21 2.00 1.45
C ARG A 247 -37.60 1.77 2.02
N ARG A 248 -38.45 0.97 1.37
CA ARG A 248 -39.76 0.62 1.93
C ARG A 248 -39.63 -0.14 3.25
N ALA A 249 -38.63 -1.00 3.38
CA ALA A 249 -38.33 -1.71 4.62
C ALA A 249 -37.53 -0.86 5.63
N ASN A 250 -36.87 0.22 5.16
CA ASN A 250 -36.04 1.11 5.96
C ASN A 250 -36.39 2.58 5.68
N PRO A 251 -37.56 3.06 6.14
CA PRO A 251 -38.10 4.38 5.75
C PRO A 251 -37.27 5.57 6.24
N GLN A 252 -36.31 5.36 7.15
CA GLN A 252 -35.34 6.37 7.56
C GLN A 252 -34.35 6.75 6.44
N PHE A 253 -34.21 5.93 5.39
CA PHE A 253 -33.34 6.21 4.26
C PHE A 253 -34.08 6.91 3.12
N GLY A 254 -33.65 8.13 2.79
CA GLY A 254 -34.11 8.88 1.62
C GLY A 254 -33.52 8.38 0.29
N PRO A 255 -34.04 8.83 -0.87
CA PRO A 255 -33.59 8.41 -2.20
C PRO A 255 -32.08 8.57 -2.45
N GLU A 256 -31.50 9.64 -1.91
CA GLU A 256 -30.09 10.00 -2.10
C GLU A 256 -29.15 9.41 -1.03
N SER A 257 -29.70 8.74 -0.01
CA SER A 257 -28.90 8.18 1.10
C SER A 257 -28.40 6.75 0.84
N VAL A 258 -28.86 6.12 -0.25
CA VAL A 258 -28.51 4.74 -0.60
C VAL A 258 -28.27 4.67 -2.10
N THR A 259 -27.15 4.06 -2.50
CA THR A 259 -26.83 3.78 -3.89
C THR A 259 -26.62 2.28 -4.10
N LEU A 260 -26.96 1.78 -5.28
CA LEU A 260 -26.65 0.41 -5.70
C LEU A 260 -25.50 0.47 -6.70
N THR A 261 -24.48 -0.36 -6.54
CA THR A 261 -23.45 -0.59 -7.57
C THR A 261 -23.73 -1.88 -8.32
N CYS A 262 -23.26 -1.97 -9.56
CA CYS A 262 -23.36 -3.18 -10.36
C CYS A 262 -22.10 -3.42 -11.18
N ARG A 263 -21.86 -4.68 -11.51
CA ARG A 263 -20.72 -5.13 -12.34
C ARG A 263 -21.14 -6.36 -13.11
N SER A 264 -20.78 -6.42 -14.39
CA SER A 264 -21.07 -7.56 -15.27
C SER A 264 -22.56 -7.93 -15.28
N GLY A 265 -23.46 -6.94 -15.26
CA GLY A 265 -24.91 -7.13 -15.25
C GLY A 265 -25.51 -7.59 -13.90
N MET A 266 -24.70 -7.77 -12.85
CA MET A 266 -25.16 -8.20 -11.53
C MET A 266 -25.09 -7.06 -10.51
N ALA A 267 -26.06 -7.01 -9.60
CA ALA A 267 -26.03 -6.14 -8.42
C ALA A 267 -24.83 -6.52 -7.54
N GLN A 268 -24.04 -5.54 -7.07
CA GLN A 268 -22.81 -5.79 -6.31
C GLN A 268 -22.94 -5.32 -4.87
N GLU A 269 -23.17 -4.02 -4.66
CA GLU A 269 -23.19 -3.46 -3.33
C GLU A 269 -24.30 -2.44 -3.15
N LEU A 270 -24.96 -2.49 -1.99
CA LEU A 270 -25.67 -1.33 -1.45
C LEU A 270 -24.66 -0.49 -0.66
N ARG A 271 -24.64 0.81 -0.92
CA ARG A 271 -23.80 1.78 -0.18
C ARG A 271 -24.69 2.82 0.45
N LEU A 272 -24.70 2.83 1.78
CA LEU A 272 -25.56 3.67 2.61
C LEU A 272 -24.71 4.77 3.23
N CYS A 273 -25.12 6.02 3.07
CA CYS A 273 -24.42 7.18 3.62
C CYS A 273 -25.02 7.58 4.96
N LEU A 274 -24.16 7.65 5.97
CA LEU A 274 -24.51 7.83 7.36
C LEU A 274 -23.68 8.95 7.97
N THR A 275 -24.22 9.66 8.94
CA THR A 275 -23.43 10.46 9.86
C THR A 275 -22.62 9.55 10.80
N HIS A 276 -21.69 10.11 11.58
CA HIS A 276 -20.91 9.33 12.55
C HIS A 276 -21.75 8.73 13.69
N ASP A 277 -22.93 9.29 13.97
CA ASP A 277 -23.95 8.76 14.88
C ASP A 277 -24.91 7.77 14.19
N LEU A 278 -24.60 7.34 12.95
CA LEU A 278 -25.35 6.36 12.17
C LEU A 278 -26.73 6.84 11.68
N THR A 279 -26.95 8.14 11.63
CA THR A 279 -28.16 8.74 11.05
C THR A 279 -28.02 8.80 9.53
N PRO A 280 -29.02 8.38 8.73
CA PRO A 280 -28.97 8.50 7.27
C PRO A 280 -28.79 9.94 6.80
N GLN A 281 -27.95 10.12 5.78
CA GLN A 281 -27.78 11.40 5.11
C GLN A 281 -27.58 11.20 3.59
N PRO A 282 -27.77 12.23 2.75
CA PRO A 282 -27.47 12.13 1.33
C PRO A 282 -26.00 11.77 1.08
N CYS A 283 -25.78 10.86 0.13
CA CYS A 283 -24.45 10.55 -0.38
C CYS A 283 -23.90 11.72 -1.22
N ASP A 284 -22.58 11.90 -1.20
CA ASP A 284 -21.94 12.90 -2.07
C ASP A 284 -22.17 12.60 -3.57
N ALA A 285 -22.07 13.64 -4.40
CA ALA A 285 -22.33 13.52 -5.84
C ALA A 285 -21.39 12.53 -6.55
N ARG A 286 -20.14 12.36 -6.06
CA ARG A 286 -19.16 11.44 -6.65
C ARG A 286 -19.54 10.00 -6.39
N LEU A 287 -20.05 9.69 -5.20
CA LEU A 287 -20.54 8.36 -4.85
C LEU A 287 -21.84 8.07 -5.60
N GLN A 288 -22.76 9.03 -5.69
CA GLN A 288 -23.99 8.88 -6.49
C GLN A 288 -23.70 8.61 -7.97
N ALA A 289 -22.72 9.33 -8.57
CA ALA A 289 -22.32 9.12 -9.96
C ALA A 289 -21.71 7.73 -10.24
N ARG A 290 -21.31 6.99 -9.19
CA ARG A 290 -20.82 5.60 -9.28
C ARG A 290 -21.94 4.56 -9.11
N GLY A 291 -23.18 5.00 -8.94
CA GLY A 291 -24.35 4.14 -8.92
C GLY A 291 -24.50 3.35 -10.22
N CYS A 292 -25.26 2.26 -10.15
CA CYS A 292 -25.57 1.41 -11.28
C CYS A 292 -26.48 2.16 -12.27
N ALA A 293 -25.98 2.37 -13.49
CA ALA A 293 -26.74 3.00 -14.58
C ALA A 293 -27.46 1.98 -15.49
N ALA A 294 -27.44 0.69 -15.15
CA ALA A 294 -28.10 -0.33 -15.94
C ALA A 294 -29.62 -0.27 -15.76
N ASN A 295 -30.39 -0.53 -16.82
CA ASN A 295 -31.85 -0.60 -16.73
C ASN A 295 -32.35 -1.87 -16.00
N SER A 296 -31.51 -2.89 -15.91
CA SER A 296 -31.80 -4.16 -15.27
C SER A 296 -30.50 -4.76 -14.74
N VAL A 297 -30.58 -5.39 -13.57
CA VAL A 297 -29.49 -6.15 -12.97
C VAL A 297 -30.00 -7.50 -12.49
N THR A 298 -29.13 -8.49 -12.52
CA THR A 298 -29.37 -9.78 -11.88
C THR A 298 -28.98 -9.69 -10.40
N LEU A 299 -29.85 -10.19 -9.54
CA LEU A 299 -29.59 -10.54 -8.15
C LEU A 299 -29.52 -12.08 -8.10
N PRO A 300 -28.32 -12.69 -8.14
CA PRO A 300 -28.19 -14.14 -8.15
C PRO A 300 -28.78 -14.77 -6.88
N ALA A 301 -29.23 -16.03 -7.00
CA ALA A 301 -29.74 -16.81 -5.87
C ALA A 301 -28.70 -16.99 -4.77
N LEU A 302 -29.14 -17.22 -3.53
CA LEU A 302 -28.26 -17.60 -2.44
C LEU A 302 -27.51 -18.92 -2.76
N PRO A 303 -26.26 -19.09 -2.28
CA PRO A 303 -25.52 -20.34 -2.42
C PRO A 303 -26.14 -21.44 -1.55
#